data_AF-A0A0C1QYL1-F1
#
_entry.id   AF-A0A0C1QYL1-F1
#
_cell.length_a   1.000
_cell.length_b   1.000
_cell.length_c   1.000
_cell.angle_alpha   90.00
_cell.angle_beta   90.00
_cell.angle_gamma   90.00
#
_symmetry.space_group_name_H-M   'P 1'
#
loop_
_entity.id
_entity.type
_entity.pdbx_description
1 polymer ?
#
loop_
_entity_poly.entity_id
_entity_poly.type
_entity_poly.pdbx_seq_one_letter_code
_entity_poly.pdbx_strand_id
1 'polypeptide(L)' 'MSTPRPQKKAMRNEPLFYDEAKVRKAIWLTPSTWDTLKQVSESEGISVSELVERWGRHLKVPAVSPVLNRVRGANAP' A
#
# COMPACT_ATOMS: atom_id res chain seq x y z
N MET A 1 25.64 -15.38 -6.51
CA MET A 1 25.31 -15.60 -5.09
C MET A 1 23.87 -15.15 -4.86
N SER A 2 22.92 -16.08 -4.73
CA SER A 2 21.51 -15.76 -4.47
C SER A 2 21.32 -15.68 -2.96
N THR A 3 20.99 -14.50 -2.43
CA THR A 3 20.67 -14.33 -1.01
C THR A 3 19.37 -15.07 -0.66
N PRO A 4 19.27 -15.75 0.49
CA PRO A 4 18.04 -16.41 0.89
C PRO A 4 16.91 -15.39 1.02
N ARG A 5 15.86 -15.57 0.21
CA ARG A 5 14.65 -14.74 0.28
C ARG A 5 13.96 -15.01 1.63
N PRO A 6 13.57 -13.98 2.41
CA PRO A 6 13.00 -14.18 3.73
C PRO A 6 11.80 -15.15 3.71
N GLN A 7 11.75 -16.01 4.73
CA GLN A 7 10.81 -17.12 4.89
C GLN A 7 9.40 -16.65 5.25
N LYS A 8 8.65 -16.14 4.27
CA LYS A 8 7.19 -16.32 4.20
C LYS A 8 6.81 -16.19 2.74
N LYS A 9 6.54 -17.32 2.09
CA LYS A 9 6.11 -17.31 0.69
C LYS A 9 4.75 -16.63 0.63
N ALA A 10 4.65 -15.49 -0.06
CA ALA A 10 3.36 -14.88 -0.34
C ALA A 10 2.49 -15.90 -1.10
N MET A 11 1.39 -16.31 -0.48
CA MET A 11 0.37 -17.12 -1.14
C MET A 11 -0.51 -16.18 -1.97
N ARG A 12 -0.91 -16.65 -3.16
CA ARG A 12 -1.71 -15.84 -4.08
C ARG A 12 -3.05 -15.51 -3.42
N ASN A 13 -3.40 -14.22 -3.38
CA ASN A 13 -4.61 -13.66 -2.76
C ASN A 13 -4.66 -13.71 -1.23
N GLU A 14 -3.56 -14.04 -0.56
CA GLU A 14 -3.48 -13.95 0.90
C GLU A 14 -2.58 -12.77 1.30
N PRO A 15 -3.00 -11.96 2.28
CA PRO A 15 -2.18 -10.85 2.72
C PRO A 15 -1.08 -11.40 3.63
N LEU A 16 0.16 -11.06 3.31
CA LEU A 16 1.30 -11.66 3.99
C LEU A 16 1.45 -11.18 5.43
N PHE A 17 1.02 -9.94 5.70
CA PHE A 17 1.22 -9.22 6.94
C PHE A 17 -0.07 -8.77 7.63
N TYR A 18 -1.24 -8.96 7.00
CA TYR A 18 -2.52 -8.42 7.45
C TYR A 18 -3.66 -9.42 7.21
N ASP A 19 -4.81 -9.23 7.88
CA ASP A 19 -5.95 -10.15 7.75
C ASP A 19 -6.88 -9.81 6.56
N GLU A 20 -6.75 -8.61 5.99
CA GLU A 20 -7.62 -8.13 4.91
C GLU A 20 -7.10 -8.53 3.52
N ALA A 21 -7.92 -9.25 2.76
CA ALA A 21 -7.61 -9.67 1.39
C ALA A 21 -7.29 -8.50 0.46
N LYS A 22 -6.17 -8.59 -0.25
CA LYS A 22 -5.76 -7.54 -1.22
C LYS A 22 -6.72 -7.51 -2.41
N VAL A 23 -7.24 -6.33 -2.72
CA VAL A 23 -7.98 -6.04 -3.95
C VAL A 23 -7.12 -5.27 -4.95
N ARG A 24 -7.29 -5.53 -6.25
CA ARG A 24 -6.52 -4.84 -7.30
C ARG A 24 -6.86 -3.35 -7.31
N LYS A 25 -5.86 -2.51 -7.14
CA LYS A 25 -5.91 -1.04 -7.32
C LYS A 25 -4.80 -0.63 -8.29
N ALA A 26 -5.04 0.39 -9.10
CA ALA A 26 -4.07 0.93 -10.04
C ALA A 26 -3.77 2.39 -9.69
N ILE A 27 -2.49 2.75 -9.73
CA ILE A 27 -1.99 4.12 -9.56
C ILE A 27 -1.03 4.43 -10.70
N TRP A 28 -0.99 5.69 -11.12
CA TRP A 28 -0.04 6.18 -12.11
C TRP A 28 1.16 6.78 -11.40
N LEU A 29 2.37 6.42 -11.85
CA LEU A 29 3.63 6.84 -11.24
C LEU A 29 4.60 7.28 -12.34
N THR A 30 5.49 8.21 -12.01
CA THR A 30 6.62 8.52 -12.90
C THR A 30 7.63 7.36 -12.88
N PRO A 31 8.40 7.15 -13.95
CA PRO A 31 9.40 6.08 -14.01
C PRO A 31 10.40 6.13 -12.83
N SER A 32 10.91 7.31 -12.49
CA SER A 32 11.86 7.49 -11.38
C SER A 32 11.27 7.11 -10.02
N THR A 33 9.98 7.42 -9.80
CA THR A 33 9.28 7.02 -8.58
C THR A 33 9.14 5.50 -8.51
N TRP A 34 8.78 4.87 -9.64
CA TRP A 34 8.67 3.41 -9.73
C TRP A 34 10.00 2.71 -9.44
N ASP A 35 11.10 3.20 -10.01
CA ASP A 35 12.43 2.64 -9.78
C ASP A 35 12.86 2.75 -8.31
N THR A 36 12.56 3.90 -7.68
CA THR A 36 12.81 4.11 -6.25
C THR A 36 12.02 3.13 -5.40
N LEU A 37 10.72 2.96 -5.68
CA LEU A 37 9.86 1.98 -4.98
C LEU A 37 10.40 0.56 -5.09
N LYS A 38 10.86 0.19 -6.29
CA LYS A 38 11.42 -1.13 -6.57
C LYS A 38 12.68 -1.36 -5.73
N GLN A 39 13.64 -0.43 -5.77
CA GLN A 39 14.89 -0.51 -5.00
C GLN A 39 14.64 -0.66 -3.49
N VAL A 40 13.75 0.17 -2.93
CA VAL A 40 13.41 0.09 -1.50
C VAL A 40 12.76 -1.25 -1.18
N SER A 41 11.78 -1.69 -1.97
CA SER A 41 11.11 -2.97 -1.74
C SER A 41 12.06 -4.18 -1.81
N GLU A 42 13.03 -4.15 -2.73
CA GLU A 42 14.07 -5.16 -2.87
C GLU A 42 15.01 -5.17 -1.66
N SER A 43 15.41 -3.99 -1.18
CA SER A 43 16.27 -3.86 0.01
C SER A 43 15.60 -4.38 1.29
N GLU A 44 14.28 -4.23 1.40
CA GLU A 44 13.46 -4.73 2.52
C GLU A 44 13.00 -6.19 2.33
N GLY A 45 13.23 -6.78 1.15
CA GLY A 45 12.78 -8.14 0.83
C GLY A 45 11.26 -8.29 0.74
N ILE A 46 10.53 -7.22 0.42
CA ILE A 46 9.07 -7.19 0.28
C ILE A 46 8.64 -6.82 -1.14
N SER A 47 7.35 -6.95 -1.44
CA SER A 47 6.81 -6.47 -2.73
C SER A 47 6.58 -4.95 -2.71
N VAL A 48 6.59 -4.30 -3.88
CA VAL A 48 6.21 -2.88 -4.00
C VAL A 48 4.79 -2.62 -3.45
N SER A 49 3.84 -3.54 -3.67
CA SER A 49 2.49 -3.41 -3.12
C SER A 49 2.46 -3.42 -1.59
N GLU A 50 3.37 -4.17 -0.97
CA GLU A 50 3.50 -4.21 0.49
C GLU A 50 4.13 -2.94 1.03
N LEU A 51 5.17 -2.43 0.36
CA LEU A 51 5.78 -1.15 0.70
C LEU A 51 4.72 -0.02 0.70
N VAL A 52 3.89 0.05 -0.33
CA VAL A 52 2.80 1.04 -0.44
C VAL A 52 1.74 0.85 0.65
N GLU A 53 1.37 -0.39 0.98
CA GLU A 53 0.42 -0.64 2.08
C GLU A 53 0.97 -0.21 3.44
N ARG A 54 2.23 -0.49 3.74
CA ARG A 54 2.88 -0.04 4.97
C ARG A 54 2.80 1.48 5.09
N TRP A 55 3.20 2.20 4.04
CA TRP A 55 3.09 3.66 4.03
C TRP A 55 1.65 4.13 4.25
N GLY A 56 0.69 3.56 3.52
CA GLY A 56 -0.73 3.91 3.63
C GLY A 56 -1.27 3.73 5.05
N ARG A 57 -0.88 2.65 5.76
CA ARG A 57 -1.29 2.38 7.15
C ARG A 57 -0.64 3.32 8.17
N HIS A 58 0.52 3.90 7.84
CA HIS A 58 1.19 4.90 8.68
C HIS A 58 0.73 6.35 8.41
N LEU A 59 -0.10 6.58 7.39
CA LEU A 59 -0.67 7.91 7.15
C LEU A 59 -1.65 8.29 8.26
N LYS A 60 -1.47 9.49 8.81
CA LYS A 60 -2.45 10.11 9.70
C LYS A 60 -3.48 10.83 8.84
N VAL A 61 -4.74 10.41 8.92
CA VAL A 61 -5.84 11.16 8.31
C VAL A 61 -6.09 12.41 9.16
N PRO A 62 -5.93 13.63 8.62
CA PRO A 62 -6.21 14.83 9.39
C PRO A 62 -7.70 14.88 9.74
N ALA A 63 -8.00 15.15 11.01
CA ALA A 63 -9.35 15.16 11.58
C ALA A 63 -10.31 16.13 10.86
N VAL A 64 -9.76 17.13 10.16
CA VAL A 64 -10.52 18.14 9.41
C VAL A 64 -10.14 18.04 7.94
N SER A 65 -10.61 17.00 7.26
CA SER A 65 -10.53 16.92 5.79
C SER A 65 -11.81 17.53 5.19
N PRO A 66 -11.77 18.72 4.59
CA PRO A 66 -12.96 19.39 4.03
C PRO A 66 -13.65 18.57 2.91
N VAL A 67 -12.97 17.58 2.34
CA VAL A 67 -13.51 16.64 1.34
C VAL A 67 -14.51 15.64 1.95
N LEU A 68 -14.33 15.22 3.21
CA LEU A 68 -15.23 14.26 3.88
C LEU A 68 -16.54 14.93 4.35
N ASN A 69 -16.52 16.23 4.67
CA ASN A 69 -17.72 16.95 5.09
C ASN A 69 -18.73 17.18 3.95
N ARG A 70 -18.29 17.17 2.69
CA ARG A 70 -19.20 17.37 1.54
C ARG A 70 -20.04 16.13 1.22
N VAL A 71 -19.58 14.93 1.61
CA VAL A 71 -20.32 13.67 1.37
C VAL A 71 -21.41 13.43 2.42
N ARG A 72 -21.27 13.98 3.63
CA ARG A 72 -22.27 13.84 4.71
C ARG A 72 -23.38 14.91 4.70
N GLY A 73 -23.22 15.99 3.93
CA GLY A 73 -24.21 17.07 3.85
C GLY A 73 -25.28 16.92 2.76
N ALA A 74 -25.19 15.90 1.90
CA ALA A 74 -26.09 15.71 0.76
C ALA A 74 -27.23 14.70 1.00
N ASN A 75 -27.30 14.10 2.20
CA ASN A 75 -28.40 13.23 2.63
C ASN A 75 -28.75 13.58 4.09
N ALA A 76 -29.38 14.73 4.27
CA ALA A 76 -30.23 15.00 5.43
C ALA A 76 -31.67 15.17 4.90
N PRO A 77 -32.69 14.58 5.56
CA PRO A 77 -34.07 14.62 5.10
C PRO A 77 -34.65 16.05 5.07
#